data_AF-A0A329ET52-F1
#
_entry.id   AF-A0A329ET52-F1
#
_cell.length_a   1.000
_cell.length_b   1.000
_cell.length_c   1.000
_cell.angle_alpha   90.00
_cell.angle_beta   90.00
_cell.angle_gamma   90.00
#
_symmetry.space_group_name_H-M   'P 1'
#
loop_
_entity.id
_entity.type
_entity.pdbx_description
1 polymer ?
#
loop_
_entity_poly.entity_id
_entity_poly.type
_entity_poly.pdbx_seq_one_letter_code
_entity_poly.pdbx_strand_id
1 'polypeptide(L)' 'MGKNRQNRFSNQGYQNPFQQAWSSPKHASSQVNGETQQTQGLIVLEKQMRKHHS' A
#
# COMPACT_ATOMS: atom_id res chain seq x y z
N MET A 1 -27.25 -8.36 19.72
CA MET A 1 -26.22 -8.78 18.75
C MET A 1 -26.59 -8.23 17.37
N GLY A 2 -25.81 -7.31 16.80
CA GLY A 2 -26.12 -6.72 15.49
C GLY A 2 -24.85 -6.33 14.76
N LYS A 3 -24.33 -7.25 13.93
CA LYS A 3 -23.20 -7.01 13.04
C LYS A 3 -23.75 -6.63 11.67
N ASN A 4 -23.51 -5.41 11.21
CA ASN A 4 -23.45 -5.14 9.78
C ASN A 4 -22.58 -3.90 9.49
N ARG A 5 -21.27 -4.13 9.33
CA ARG A 5 -20.35 -3.15 8.76
C ARG A 5 -20.03 -3.58 7.33
N GLN A 6 -21.01 -3.44 6.43
CA GLN A 6 -20.76 -3.56 5.00
C GLN A 6 -19.86 -2.39 4.58
N ASN A 7 -18.56 -2.69 4.54
CA ASN A 7 -17.55 -1.77 4.05
C ASN A 7 -17.79 -1.50 2.57
N ARG A 8 -18.07 -0.23 2.27
CA ARG A 8 -18.40 0.36 0.96
C ARG A 8 -17.18 0.42 0.02
N PHE A 9 -16.46 -0.68 -0.15
CA PHE A 9 -15.39 -0.78 -1.16
C PHE A 9 -15.93 -1.19 -2.55
N SER A 10 -17.26 -1.33 -2.69
CA SER A 10 -17.97 -1.76 -3.90
C SER A 10 -18.37 -0.60 -4.81
N ASN A 11 -17.47 0.36 -5.06
CA ASN A 11 -17.67 1.31 -6.16
C ASN A 11 -16.56 1.11 -7.20
N GLN A 12 -16.80 0.08 -8.01
CA GLN A 12 -16.09 -0.33 -9.21
C GLN A 12 -15.81 0.84 -10.16
N GLY A 13 -14.57 0.91 -10.64
CA GLY A 13 -14.19 1.66 -11.83
C GLY A 13 -12.68 1.60 -12.08
N TYR A 14 -11.90 1.63 -11.00
CA TYR A 14 -10.45 1.50 -11.07
C TYR A 14 -10.02 0.09 -10.65
N GLN A 15 -9.83 -0.81 -11.61
CA GLN A 15 -9.04 -2.01 -11.37
C GLN A 15 -7.58 -1.59 -11.30
N ASN A 16 -7.05 -1.52 -10.08
CA ASN A 16 -5.65 -1.21 -9.89
C ASN A 16 -4.81 -2.38 -10.45
N PRO A 17 -3.95 -2.17 -11.47
CA PRO A 17 -3.14 -3.23 -12.06
C PRO A 17 -2.14 -3.87 -11.07
N PHE A 18 -1.95 -3.26 -9.90
CA PHE A 18 -1.12 -3.77 -8.80
C PHE A 18 -1.93 -4.51 -7.72
N GLN A 19 -3.25 -4.67 -7.88
CA GLN A 19 -4.08 -5.50 -7.00
C GLN A 19 -4.03 -6.96 -7.48
N GLN A 20 -2.93 -7.64 -7.15
CA GLN A 20 -2.84 -9.09 -7.31
C GLN A 20 -3.73 -9.80 -6.27
N ALA A 21 -4.11 -11.06 -6.51
CA ALA A 21 -4.99 -11.82 -5.59
C ALA A 21 -4.42 -11.96 -4.17
N TRP A 22 -3.09 -11.92 -4.03
CA TRP A 22 -2.37 -11.92 -2.76
C TRP A 22 -2.08 -10.51 -2.22
N SER A 23 -2.48 -9.47 -2.97
CA SER A 23 -2.33 -8.09 -2.57
C SER A 23 -3.50 -7.64 -1.70
N SER A 24 -3.22 -7.29 -0.44
CA SER A 24 -4.23 -6.80 0.50
C SER A 24 -4.08 -5.31 0.73
N PRO A 25 -5.09 -4.47 0.41
CA PRO A 25 -5.05 -3.03 0.66
C PRO A 25 -4.75 -2.67 2.13
N LYS A 26 -5.20 -3.50 3.08
CA LYS A 26 -4.94 -3.33 4.51
C LYS A 26 -3.46 -3.44 4.88
N HIS A 27 -2.70 -4.20 4.08
CA HIS A 27 -1.28 -4.46 4.28
C HIS A 27 -0.41 -3.81 3.19
N ALA A 28 -0.97 -2.87 2.42
CA ALA A 28 -0.27 -2.22 1.30
C ALA A 28 1.03 -1.53 1.73
N SER A 29 1.09 -0.99 2.95
CA SER A 29 2.30 -0.35 3.49
C SER A 29 3.49 -1.29 3.67
N SER A 30 3.23 -2.60 3.77
CA SER A 30 4.24 -3.64 3.97
C SER A 30 4.60 -4.37 2.67
N GLN A 31 3.91 -4.06 1.57
CA GLN A 31 4.17 -4.70 0.29
C GLN A 31 5.38 -4.09 -0.38
N VAL A 32 6.24 -4.97 -0.89
CA VAL A 32 7.31 -4.61 -1.83
C VAL A 32 6.72 -4.63 -3.25
N ASN A 33 7.16 -3.69 -4.09
CA ASN A 33 6.60 -3.48 -5.43
C ASN A 33 7.22 -4.39 -6.51
N GLY A 34 7.94 -5.44 -6.13
CA GLY A 34 8.57 -6.41 -7.04
C GLY A 34 9.83 -5.91 -7.76
N GLU A 35 9.95 -4.59 -7.95
CA GLU A 35 11.16 -3.94 -8.50
C GLU A 35 12.21 -3.65 -7.42
N THR A 36 11.78 -3.50 -6.17
CA THR A 36 12.65 -3.20 -5.03
C THR A 36 12.41 -4.17 -3.88
N GLN A 37 13.46 -4.45 -3.10
CA GLN A 37 13.34 -5.23 -1.86
C GLN A 37 12.81 -4.40 -0.68
N GLN A 38 12.59 -3.10 -0.88
CA GLN A 38 12.18 -2.16 0.16
C GLN A 38 10.73 -1.74 -0.04
N THR A 39 10.05 -1.39 1.06
CA THR A 39 8.72 -0.80 0.97
C THR A 39 8.83 0.67 0.57
N GLN A 40 7.76 1.21 -0.01
CA GLN A 40 7.70 2.63 -0.39
C GLN A 40 8.00 3.59 0.77
N GLY A 41 7.64 3.21 2.00
CA GLY A 41 7.93 3.99 3.21
C GLY A 41 9.43 4.10 3.51
N LEU A 42 10.17 3.00 3.36
CA LEU A 42 11.63 3.00 3.56
C LEU A 42 12.35 3.86 2.51
N ILE A 43 11.91 3.79 1.26
CA ILE A 43 12.47 4.60 0.17
C ILE A 43 12.27 6.09 0.44
N VAL A 44 11.07 6.48 0.89
CA VAL A 44 10.78 7.88 1.26
C VAL A 44 11.63 8.31 2.45
N LEU A 45 11.76 7.46 3.47
CA LEU A 45 12.57 7.73 4.65
C LEU A 45 14.03 7.97 4.28
N GLU A 46 14.62 7.09 3.48
CA GLU A 46 16.01 7.22 3.01
C GLU A 46 16.22 8.54 2.25
N LYS A 47 15.28 8.91 1.37
CA LYS A 47 15.33 10.17 0.62
C LYS A 47 15.25 11.39 1.53
N GLN A 48 14.43 11.35 2.57
CA GLN A 48 14.33 12.43 3.55
C GLN A 48 15.61 12.56 4.38
N MET A 49 16.17 11.43 4.84
CA MET A 49 17.44 11.44 5.58
C MET A 49 18.56 12.05 4.73
N ARG A 50 18.68 11.68 3.45
CA ARG A 50 19.69 12.28 2.56
C ARG A 50 19.53 13.81 2.44
N LYS A 51 18.30 14.32 2.35
CA LYS A 51 18.04 15.77 2.30
C LYS A 51 18.41 16.50 3.58
N HIS A 52 18.28 15.84 4.74
CA HIS A 52 18.61 16.46 6.03
C HIS A 52 20.13 16.53 6.27
N HIS A 53 20.92 15.72 5.55
CA HIS A 53 22.38 15.66 5.71
C HIS A 53 23.14 16.42 4.62
N SER A 54 22.45 17.08 3.68
CA SER A 54 23.01 17.91 2.60
C SER A 54 22.86 19.39 2.91
#